data_AF-A0A520QLV0-F1
#
_entry.id   AF-A0A520QLV0-F1
#
_cell.length_a   1.000
_cell.length_b   1.000
_cell.length_c   1.000
_cell.angle_alpha   90.00
_cell.angle_beta   90.00
_cell.angle_gamma   90.00
#
_symmetry.space_group_name_H-M   'P 1'
#
loop_
_entity.id
_entity.type
_entity.pdbx_description
1 polymer ?
#
loop_
_entity_poly.entity_id
_entity_poly.type
_entity_poly.pdbx_seq_one_letter_code
_entity_poly.pdbx_strand_id
1 'polypeptide(L)'
;MIALTHVGERLLAEMYGRSPSVRAELAQRVGPAVVGRRAVPEAPLASYGSLRFDGASRIDVALVNDSSSKVMACEAKLGVDRLGAREFDSRFLAPCCTSHQGTRVRGSMPAILDRKLPASNAPLLARVDDRELEVEPTWILVVRLRVAERWIRRGRPDLSRRCHVVPFEDLVAAYGGRDPFNALVRELLDVDYFDAWLMI
;
A
#
# COMPACT_ATOMS: atom_id res chain seq x y z
N MET A 1 15.93 16.27 -8.66
CA MET A 1 15.56 15.92 -7.27
C MET A 1 14.63 14.73 -7.34
N ILE A 2 15.08 13.54 -6.93
CA ILE A 2 14.20 12.36 -6.89
C ILE A 2 13.33 12.51 -5.64
N ALA A 3 12.02 12.68 -5.83
CA ALA A 3 11.09 12.69 -4.73
C ALA A 3 10.98 11.26 -4.19
N LEU A 4 10.93 11.09 -2.86
CA LEU A 4 10.71 9.79 -2.19
C LEU A 4 9.47 9.04 -2.74
N THR A 5 8.54 9.76 -3.37
CA THR A 5 7.38 9.18 -4.06
C THR A 5 7.74 8.28 -5.23
N HIS A 6 8.92 8.43 -5.87
CA HIS A 6 9.32 7.61 -7.02
C HIS A 6 9.92 6.26 -6.62
N VAL A 7 10.33 6.10 -5.36
CA VAL A 7 10.92 4.86 -4.83
C VAL A 7 10.17 4.35 -3.60
N GLY A 8 9.07 4.99 -3.21
CA GLY A 8 8.41 4.77 -1.92
C GLY A 8 7.93 3.34 -1.73
N GLU A 9 7.33 2.75 -2.76
CA GLU A 9 6.87 1.37 -2.78
C GLU A 9 8.03 0.38 -2.63
N ARG A 10 9.06 0.51 -3.47
CA ARG A 10 10.26 -0.34 -3.40
C ARG A 10 10.99 -0.18 -2.08
N LEU A 11 11.13 1.04 -1.58
CA LEU A 11 11.75 1.35 -0.30
C LEU A 11 11.00 0.67 0.87
N LEU A 12 9.68 0.77 0.91
CA LEU A 12 8.86 0.10 1.91
C LEU A 12 8.98 -1.43 1.82
N ALA A 13 8.94 -1.98 0.61
CA ALA A 13 9.10 -3.41 0.40
C ALA A 13 10.48 -3.92 0.86
N GLU A 14 11.55 -3.18 0.57
CA GLU A 14 12.91 -3.52 0.98
C GLU A 14 13.12 -3.38 2.49
N MET A 15 12.61 -2.30 3.10
CA MET A 15 12.63 -2.14 4.56
C MET A 15 11.93 -3.32 5.25
N TYR A 16 10.77 -3.74 4.73
CA TYR A 16 10.03 -4.89 5.23
C TYR A 16 10.77 -6.21 5.04
N GLY A 17 11.31 -6.45 3.84
CA GLY A 17 12.03 -7.69 3.51
C GLY A 17 13.31 -7.86 4.32
N ARG A 18 14.06 -6.78 4.52
CA ARG A 18 15.37 -6.81 5.17
C ARG A 18 15.33 -6.74 6.70
N SER A 19 14.32 -6.09 7.29
CA SER A 19 14.29 -5.85 8.74
C SER A 19 13.22 -6.65 9.48
N PRO A 20 13.62 -7.61 10.36
CA PRO A 20 12.70 -8.26 11.29
C PRO A 20 11.95 -7.27 12.19
N SER A 21 12.60 -6.16 12.58
CA SER A 21 12.02 -5.14 13.43
C SER A 21 10.89 -4.37 12.73
N VAL A 22 11.03 -4.07 11.43
CA VAL A 22 9.94 -3.48 10.63
C VAL A 22 8.75 -4.44 10.54
N ARG A 23 9.01 -5.74 10.34
CA ARG A 23 7.93 -6.75 10.35
C ARG A 23 7.25 -6.84 11.71
N ALA A 24 8.00 -6.78 12.79
CA ALA A 24 7.46 -6.80 14.15
C ALA A 24 6.60 -5.56 14.42
N GLU A 25 7.05 -4.37 14.03
CA GLU A 25 6.30 -3.11 14.15
C GLU A 25 4.94 -3.20 13.44
N LEU A 26 4.90 -3.71 12.20
CA LEU A 26 3.64 -3.91 11.50
C LEU A 26 2.78 -5.00 12.15
N ALA A 27 3.36 -6.14 12.52
CA ALA A 27 2.67 -7.24 13.18
C ALA A 27 2.00 -6.84 14.50
N GLN A 28 2.60 -5.92 15.26
CA GLN A 28 1.97 -5.37 16.48
C GLN A 28 0.68 -4.60 16.19
N ARG A 29 0.55 -4.01 14.99
CA ARG A 29 -0.62 -3.19 14.64
C ARG A 29 -1.74 -3.99 13.99
N VAL A 30 -1.41 -5.00 13.18
CA VAL A 30 -2.37 -5.77 12.37
C VAL A 30 -2.53 -7.23 12.80
N GLY A 31 -1.68 -7.71 13.71
CA GLY A 31 -1.63 -9.10 14.15
C GLY A 31 -0.58 -9.94 13.40
N PRO A 32 0.14 -10.85 14.09
CA PRO A 32 1.27 -11.59 13.52
C PRO A 32 0.88 -12.65 12.49
N ALA A 33 -0.38 -13.12 12.52
CA ALA A 33 -0.87 -14.15 11.60
C ALA A 33 -1.07 -13.65 10.16
N VAL A 34 -1.08 -12.32 9.96
CA VAL A 34 -1.51 -11.70 8.71
C VAL A 34 -0.33 -11.16 7.90
N VAL A 35 0.81 -10.93 8.53
CA VAL A 35 1.98 -10.32 7.89
C VAL A 35 2.95 -11.39 7.41
N GLY A 36 3.07 -11.48 6.09
CA GLY A 36 3.98 -12.38 5.40
C GLY A 36 5.47 -12.17 5.68
N ARG A 37 6.37 -12.99 5.13
CA ARG A 37 7.83 -12.69 5.20
C ARG A 37 8.34 -11.90 4.00
N ARG A 38 7.57 -11.91 2.92
CA ARG A 38 7.92 -11.27 1.65
C ARG A 38 7.03 -10.06 1.42
N ALA A 39 7.62 -9.00 0.86
CA ALA A 39 6.90 -7.85 0.37
C ALA A 39 7.12 -7.72 -1.14
N VAL A 40 6.06 -7.46 -1.89
CA VAL A 40 6.10 -7.29 -3.34
C VAL A 40 5.55 -5.90 -3.67
N PRO A 41 6.36 -5.00 -4.24
CA PRO A 41 5.88 -3.69 -4.63
C PRO A 41 4.96 -3.78 -5.86
N GLU A 42 4.06 -2.82 -6.01
CA GLU A 42 3.25 -2.60 -7.22
C GLU A 42 2.43 -3.82 -7.70
N ALA A 43 1.96 -4.65 -6.77
CA ALA A 43 1.22 -5.87 -7.07
C ALA A 43 -0.13 -5.55 -7.74
N PRO A 44 -0.38 -5.96 -9.00
CA PRO A 44 -1.63 -5.66 -9.68
C PRO A 44 -2.83 -6.30 -9.01
N LEU A 45 -3.99 -5.63 -9.03
CA LEU A 45 -5.25 -6.29 -8.73
C LEU A 45 -5.66 -7.20 -9.90
N ALA A 46 -6.18 -8.38 -9.58
CA ALA A 46 -6.85 -9.23 -10.56
C ALA A 46 -8.29 -8.75 -10.80
N SER A 47 -9.06 -9.47 -11.61
CA SER A 47 -10.48 -9.18 -11.79
C SER A 47 -11.27 -9.37 -10.51
N TYR A 48 -12.27 -8.51 -10.30
CA TYR A 48 -13.23 -8.59 -9.20
C TYR A 48 -14.54 -9.18 -9.71
N GLY A 49 -14.67 -10.51 -9.59
CA GLY A 49 -15.72 -11.25 -10.27
C GLY A 49 -15.59 -11.10 -11.79
N SER A 50 -16.64 -10.64 -12.46
CA SER A 50 -16.60 -10.34 -13.90
C SER A 50 -16.02 -8.96 -14.22
N LEU A 51 -15.74 -8.12 -13.22
CA LEU A 51 -15.30 -6.75 -13.41
C LEU A 51 -13.77 -6.65 -13.46
N ARG A 52 -13.25 -5.77 -14.32
CA ARG A 52 -11.83 -5.35 -14.28
C ARG A 52 -11.69 -4.04 -13.52
N PHE A 53 -10.51 -3.70 -13.01
CA PHE A 53 -10.29 -2.37 -12.46
C PHE A 53 -9.95 -1.36 -13.57
N ASP A 54 -10.31 -0.09 -13.37
CA ASP A 54 -9.90 1.02 -14.23
C ASP A 54 -8.41 1.33 -14.04
N GLY A 55 -7.71 1.51 -15.16
CA GLY A 55 -6.25 1.66 -15.16
C GLY A 55 -5.53 0.38 -14.73
N ALA A 56 -4.27 0.52 -14.35
CA ALA A 56 -3.47 -0.55 -13.76
C ALA A 56 -3.50 -0.40 -12.22
N SER A 57 -4.65 -0.65 -11.59
CA SER A 57 -4.75 -0.61 -10.13
C SER A 57 -3.79 -1.61 -9.50
N ARG A 58 -2.88 -1.09 -8.68
CA ARG A 58 -1.81 -1.84 -8.02
C ARG A 58 -1.81 -1.51 -6.54
N ILE A 59 -1.56 -2.51 -5.72
CA ILE A 59 -1.25 -2.33 -4.31
C ILE A 59 0.19 -1.85 -4.23
N ASP A 60 0.42 -0.72 -3.56
CA ASP A 60 1.76 -0.13 -3.41
C ASP A 60 2.77 -1.17 -2.87
N VAL A 61 2.42 -1.89 -1.80
CA VAL A 61 3.18 -3.05 -1.30
C VAL A 61 2.25 -4.17 -0.83
N ALA A 62 2.37 -5.35 -1.42
CA ALA A 62 1.68 -6.57 -0.97
C ALA A 62 2.57 -7.38 -0.01
N LEU A 63 2.11 -7.58 1.22
CA LEU A 63 2.80 -8.41 2.22
C LEU A 63 2.28 -9.84 2.12
N VAL A 64 3.09 -10.74 1.57
CA VAL A 64 2.68 -12.06 1.09
C VAL A 64 2.82 -13.12 2.18
N ASN A 65 1.69 -13.65 2.65
CA ASN A 65 1.68 -14.79 3.55
C ASN A 65 1.52 -16.09 2.75
N ASP A 66 2.66 -16.72 2.44
CA ASP A 66 2.70 -17.95 1.65
C ASP A 66 1.96 -19.12 2.31
N SER A 67 1.80 -19.11 3.63
CA SER A 67 1.11 -20.20 4.35
C SER A 67 -0.41 -20.14 4.24
N SER A 68 -0.99 -18.96 4.03
CA SER A 68 -2.43 -18.77 3.91
C SER A 68 -2.91 -18.48 2.48
N SER A 69 -1.99 -18.33 1.51
CA SER A 69 -2.29 -17.87 0.14
C SER A 69 -3.03 -16.53 0.12
N LYS A 70 -2.69 -15.65 1.08
CA LYS A 70 -3.26 -14.32 1.20
C LYS A 70 -2.19 -13.24 1.19
N VAL A 71 -2.62 -12.02 0.87
CA VAL A 71 -1.78 -10.84 0.93
C VAL A 71 -2.43 -9.77 1.79
N MET A 72 -1.65 -9.12 2.63
CA MET A 72 -2.06 -7.88 3.26
C MET A 72 -1.62 -6.71 2.39
N ALA A 73 -2.58 -5.85 2.05
CA ALA A 73 -2.30 -4.66 1.27
C ALA A 73 -1.72 -3.55 2.17
N CYS A 74 -0.65 -2.91 1.69
CA CYS A 74 -0.07 -1.72 2.29
C CYS A 74 -0.04 -0.61 1.23
N GLU A 75 -0.78 0.46 1.47
CA GLU A 75 -0.84 1.65 0.62
C GLU A 75 0.00 2.78 1.25
N ALA A 76 0.78 3.48 0.45
CA ALA A 76 1.61 4.59 0.86
C ALA A 76 1.04 5.94 0.38
N LYS A 77 0.88 6.88 1.30
CA LYS A 77 0.55 8.29 1.03
C LYS A 77 1.57 9.18 1.74
N LEU A 78 2.76 9.24 1.17
CA LEU A 78 3.94 9.90 1.75
C LEU A 78 4.04 11.41 1.50
N GLY A 79 3.08 11.99 0.77
CA GLY A 79 2.91 13.43 0.69
C GLY A 79 2.51 14.04 2.04
N VAL A 80 2.59 15.38 2.16
CA VAL A 80 2.16 16.11 3.37
C VAL A 80 1.01 17.08 3.11
N ASP A 81 0.74 17.33 1.84
CA ASP A 81 -0.28 18.22 1.35
C ASP A 81 -1.46 17.41 0.83
N ARG A 82 -2.64 18.03 0.87
CA ARG A 82 -3.87 17.44 0.36
C ARG A 82 -4.29 16.11 0.97
N LEU A 83 -3.88 15.89 2.22
CA LEU A 83 -4.24 14.75 3.06
C LEU A 83 -5.01 15.21 4.30
N GLY A 84 -5.70 16.35 4.27
CA GLY A 84 -6.66 16.70 5.33
C GLY A 84 -7.84 15.73 5.30
N ALA A 85 -8.49 15.45 6.44
CA ALA A 85 -9.53 14.41 6.53
C ALA A 85 -10.60 14.49 5.43
N ARG A 86 -11.29 15.63 5.31
CA ARG A 86 -12.32 15.84 4.28
C ARG A 86 -11.81 15.67 2.86
N GLU A 87 -10.59 16.11 2.59
CA GLU A 87 -9.98 15.98 1.27
C GLU A 87 -9.53 14.54 1.00
N PHE A 88 -9.07 13.84 2.02
CA PHE A 88 -8.77 12.41 1.93
C PHE A 88 -10.04 11.62 1.64
N ASP A 89 -11.13 11.92 2.34
CA ASP A 89 -12.43 11.28 2.14
C ASP A 89 -12.93 11.45 0.71
N SER A 90 -12.96 12.69 0.22
CA SER A 90 -13.47 13.00 -1.12
C SER A 90 -12.60 12.44 -2.25
N ARG A 91 -11.27 12.38 -2.06
CA ARG A 91 -10.33 11.96 -3.11
C ARG A 91 -10.02 10.48 -3.10
N PHE A 92 -9.95 9.87 -1.92
CA PHE A 92 -9.43 8.52 -1.74
C PHE A 92 -10.43 7.53 -1.16
N LEU A 93 -11.50 7.99 -0.51
CA LEU A 93 -12.50 7.10 0.10
C LEU A 93 -13.91 7.30 -0.46
N ALA A 94 -14.04 8.01 -1.59
CA ALA A 94 -15.27 8.04 -2.36
C ALA A 94 -15.65 6.60 -2.77
N PRO A 95 -16.94 6.21 -2.68
CA PRO A 95 -17.37 4.88 -3.10
C PRO A 95 -16.95 4.58 -4.54
N CYS A 96 -16.45 3.36 -4.76
CA CYS A 96 -16.15 2.89 -6.10
C CYS A 96 -17.46 2.69 -6.85
N CYS A 97 -17.45 3.04 -8.13
CA CYS A 97 -18.58 2.85 -9.03
C CYS A 97 -18.18 1.96 -10.20
N THR A 98 -19.17 1.52 -10.96
CA THR A 98 -18.88 0.87 -12.24
C THR A 98 -18.66 1.91 -13.34
N SER A 99 -17.80 1.58 -14.29
CA SER A 99 -17.51 2.38 -15.48
C SER A 99 -17.51 1.47 -16.73
N HIS A 100 -17.30 2.06 -17.91
CA HIS A 100 -17.22 1.34 -19.19
C HIS A 100 -18.40 0.36 -19.38
N GLN A 101 -19.62 0.90 -19.35
CA GLN A 101 -20.87 0.13 -19.50
C GLN A 101 -21.02 -1.01 -18.46
N GLY A 102 -20.49 -0.82 -17.26
CA GLY A 102 -20.65 -1.80 -16.18
C GLY A 102 -19.60 -2.92 -16.18
N THR A 103 -18.55 -2.83 -17.00
CA THR A 103 -17.52 -3.87 -17.11
C THR A 103 -16.30 -3.61 -16.25
N ARG A 104 -16.15 -2.39 -15.72
CA ARG A 104 -14.99 -1.99 -14.92
C ARG A 104 -15.39 -1.35 -13.60
N VAL A 105 -14.52 -1.48 -12.59
CA VAL A 105 -14.59 -0.78 -11.31
C VAL A 105 -13.71 0.46 -11.39
N ARG A 106 -14.31 1.63 -11.18
CA ARG A 106 -13.63 2.90 -11.01
C ARG A 106 -13.56 3.25 -9.53
N GLY A 107 -12.35 3.55 -9.05
CA GLY A 107 -12.12 3.96 -7.68
C GLY A 107 -10.64 4.14 -7.38
N SER A 108 -10.34 4.81 -6.28
CA SER A 108 -8.99 4.90 -5.73
C SER A 108 -8.63 3.64 -4.94
N MET A 109 -7.34 3.29 -4.89
CA MET A 109 -6.86 2.13 -4.14
C MET A 109 -7.31 2.12 -2.66
N PRO A 110 -7.24 3.22 -1.89
CA PRO A 110 -7.79 3.24 -0.54
C PRO A 110 -9.29 2.89 -0.46
N ALA A 111 -10.12 3.32 -1.41
CA ALA A 111 -11.54 2.97 -1.42
C ALA A 111 -11.77 1.48 -1.75
N ILE A 112 -10.97 0.93 -2.67
CA ILE A 112 -10.99 -0.48 -3.04
C ILE A 112 -10.59 -1.35 -1.83
N LEU A 113 -9.48 -1.01 -1.17
CA LEU A 113 -8.97 -1.72 0.01
C LEU A 113 -9.93 -1.58 1.21
N ASP A 114 -10.58 -0.43 1.36
CA ASP A 114 -11.60 -0.21 2.40
C ASP A 114 -12.95 -0.88 2.09
N ARG A 115 -13.03 -1.61 0.98
CA ARG A 115 -14.21 -2.38 0.52
C ARG A 115 -15.41 -1.53 0.15
N LYS A 116 -15.18 -0.31 -0.31
CA LYS A 116 -16.23 0.55 -0.88
C LYS A 116 -16.49 0.20 -2.35
N LEU A 117 -16.57 -1.10 -2.66
CA LEU A 117 -16.72 -1.67 -4.00
C LEU A 117 -18.21 -1.85 -4.36
N PRO A 118 -18.55 -1.92 -5.66
CA PRO A 118 -19.85 -2.43 -6.10
C PRO A 118 -20.13 -3.82 -5.50
N ALA A 119 -21.39 -4.12 -5.20
CA ALA A 119 -21.77 -5.39 -4.58
C ALA A 119 -21.37 -6.60 -5.45
N SER A 120 -20.67 -7.55 -4.84
CA SER A 120 -20.27 -8.83 -5.47
C SER A 120 -19.89 -9.82 -4.37
N ASN A 121 -20.08 -11.12 -4.65
CA ASN A 121 -19.64 -12.21 -3.78
C ASN A 121 -18.18 -12.63 -4.06
N ALA A 122 -17.54 -12.05 -5.07
CA ALA A 122 -16.16 -12.38 -5.41
C ALA A 122 -15.19 -11.85 -4.34
N PRO A 123 -14.09 -12.58 -4.06
CA PRO A 123 -12.99 -12.03 -3.28
C PRO A 123 -12.26 -10.94 -4.08
N LEU A 124 -11.56 -10.05 -3.39
CA LEU A 124 -10.56 -9.21 -4.04
C LEU A 124 -9.26 -9.99 -4.11
N LEU A 125 -8.69 -10.09 -5.30
CA LEU A 125 -7.48 -10.83 -5.55
C LEU A 125 -6.38 -9.89 -6.05
N ALA A 126 -5.14 -10.17 -5.66
CA ALA A 126 -3.95 -9.54 -6.22
C ALA A 126 -3.12 -10.58 -6.97
N ARG A 127 -2.49 -10.15 -8.05
CA ARG A 127 -1.51 -10.94 -8.80
C ARG A 127 -0.15 -10.71 -8.17
N VAL A 128 0.42 -11.80 -7.67
CA VAL A 128 1.77 -11.82 -7.14
C VAL A 128 2.49 -12.97 -7.82
N ASP A 129 3.57 -12.63 -8.52
CA ASP A 129 4.23 -13.54 -9.46
C ASP A 129 3.19 -14.06 -10.48
N ASP A 130 3.05 -15.39 -10.63
CA ASP A 130 2.07 -16.03 -11.50
C ASP A 130 0.80 -16.54 -10.77
N ARG A 131 0.55 -16.04 -9.55
CA ARG A 131 -0.56 -16.51 -8.70
C ARG A 131 -1.53 -15.38 -8.37
N GLU A 132 -2.81 -15.72 -8.30
CA GLU A 132 -3.84 -14.85 -7.73
C GLU A 132 -4.03 -15.21 -6.25
N LEU A 133 -3.74 -14.25 -5.37
CA LEU A 133 -3.82 -14.40 -3.92
C LEU A 133 -4.92 -13.50 -3.37
N GLU A 134 -5.66 -13.96 -2.37
CA GLU A 134 -6.74 -13.18 -1.77
C GLU A 134 -6.17 -12.01 -0.95
N VAL A 135 -6.68 -10.81 -1.20
CA VAL A 135 -6.33 -9.62 -0.44
C VAL A 135 -7.14 -9.60 0.84
N GLU A 136 -6.46 -9.56 1.98
CA GLU A 136 -7.09 -9.51 3.30
C GLU A 136 -8.07 -8.32 3.42
N PRO A 137 -9.17 -8.46 4.17
CA PRO A 137 -10.07 -7.33 4.43
C PRO A 137 -9.36 -6.19 5.15
N THR A 138 -8.44 -6.52 6.07
CA THR A 138 -7.61 -5.58 6.82
C THR A 138 -6.43 -5.12 5.98
N TRP A 139 -6.11 -3.83 6.03
CA TRP A 139 -5.04 -3.22 5.24
C TRP A 139 -4.32 -2.11 6.01
N ILE A 140 -3.13 -1.77 5.52
CA ILE A 140 -2.24 -0.78 6.12
C ILE A 140 -2.21 0.48 5.26
N LEU A 141 -2.34 1.64 5.89
CA LEU A 141 -2.13 2.94 5.27
C LEU A 141 -0.89 3.60 5.88
N VAL A 142 0.20 3.67 5.13
CA VAL A 142 1.42 4.36 5.54
C VAL A 142 1.32 5.84 5.19
N VAL A 143 1.46 6.70 6.19
CA VAL A 143 1.44 8.16 6.03
C VAL A 143 2.63 8.80 6.76
N ARG A 144 2.94 10.05 6.44
CA ARG A 144 3.92 10.81 7.25
C ARG A 144 3.38 11.03 8.67
N LEU A 145 4.25 10.98 9.68
CA LEU A 145 3.91 11.21 11.09
C LEU A 145 3.16 12.54 11.27
N ARG A 146 3.63 13.60 10.62
CA ARG A 146 2.97 14.92 10.64
C ARG A 146 1.52 14.87 10.12
N VAL A 147 1.20 13.96 9.20
CA VAL A 147 -0.18 13.75 8.70
C VAL A 147 -0.99 12.99 9.74
N ALA A 148 -0.47 11.90 10.28
CA ALA A 148 -1.13 11.13 11.35
C ALA A 148 -1.45 12.01 12.58
N GLU A 149 -0.49 12.79 13.07
CA GLU A 149 -0.69 13.73 14.18
C GLU A 149 -1.71 14.83 13.86
N ARG A 150 -1.78 15.25 12.59
CA ARG A 150 -2.78 16.22 12.13
C ARG A 150 -4.18 15.62 12.18
N TRP A 151 -4.34 14.36 11.80
CA TRP A 151 -5.61 13.65 11.90
C TRP A 151 -6.07 13.46 13.35
N ILE A 152 -5.14 13.15 14.26
CA ILE A 152 -5.45 13.06 15.69
C ILE A 152 -5.98 14.41 16.21
N ARG A 153 -5.35 15.53 15.83
CA ARG A 153 -5.71 16.86 16.32
C ARG A 153 -6.92 17.50 15.65
N ARG A 154 -7.14 17.26 14.36
CA ARG A 154 -8.11 18.01 13.52
C ARG A 154 -9.23 17.15 12.96
N GLY A 155 -9.29 15.88 13.32
CA GLY A 155 -10.23 14.90 12.79
C GLY A 155 -9.57 13.95 11.79
N ARG A 156 -9.95 12.68 11.87
CA ARG A 156 -9.46 11.58 11.04
C ARG A 156 -10.38 11.40 9.82
N PRO A 157 -9.86 10.97 8.65
CA PRO A 157 -10.70 10.51 7.55
C PRO A 157 -11.60 9.35 7.99
N ASP A 158 -12.72 9.15 7.29
CA ASP A 158 -13.72 8.10 7.52
C ASP A 158 -13.22 6.73 7.00
N LEU A 159 -12.08 6.31 7.54
CA LEU A 159 -11.48 5.01 7.32
C LEU A 159 -12.22 3.97 8.14
N SER A 160 -12.55 2.83 7.53
CA SER A 160 -13.15 1.73 8.28
C SER A 160 -12.19 1.17 9.32
N ARG A 161 -12.72 0.36 10.25
CA ARG A 161 -11.91 -0.37 11.26
C ARG A 161 -10.91 -1.36 10.65
N ARG A 162 -10.99 -1.63 9.35
CA ARG A 162 -10.06 -2.48 8.61
C ARG A 162 -8.75 -1.77 8.25
N CYS A 163 -8.71 -0.43 8.33
CA CYS A 163 -7.52 0.35 7.99
C CYS A 163 -6.67 0.66 9.22
N HIS A 164 -5.43 0.18 9.21
CA HIS A 164 -4.42 0.50 10.21
C HIS A 164 -3.48 1.57 9.67
N VAL A 165 -3.54 2.76 10.28
CA VAL A 165 -2.68 3.88 9.89
C VAL A 165 -1.31 3.74 10.57
N VAL A 166 -0.25 3.81 9.78
CA VAL A 166 1.12 3.64 10.24
C VAL A 166 1.96 4.84 9.84
N PRO A 167 2.54 5.59 10.80
CA PRO A 167 3.53 6.60 10.49
C PRO A 167 4.77 5.97 9.83
N PHE A 168 5.17 6.53 8.70
CA PHE A 168 6.36 6.11 7.98
C PHE A 168 7.62 6.23 8.85
N GLU A 169 7.70 7.28 9.66
CA GLU A 169 8.80 7.54 10.59
C GLU A 169 8.95 6.43 11.64
N ASP A 170 7.87 5.77 12.06
CA ASP A 170 7.94 4.62 12.97
C ASP A 170 8.62 3.42 12.28
N LEU A 171 8.32 3.20 11.00
CA LEU A 171 8.98 2.17 10.19
C LEU A 171 10.46 2.49 9.97
N VAL A 172 10.81 3.77 9.76
CA VAL A 172 12.21 4.21 9.65
C VAL A 172 12.95 3.98 10.96
N ALA A 173 12.34 4.30 12.10
CA ALA A 173 12.92 4.02 13.41
C ALA A 173 13.13 2.51 13.61
N ALA A 174 12.12 1.69 13.30
CA ALA A 174 12.21 0.22 13.37
C ALA A 174 13.27 -0.36 12.41
N TYR A 175 13.53 0.28 11.27
CA TYR A 175 14.56 -0.14 10.33
C TYR A 175 15.99 0.15 10.82
N GLY A 176 16.16 0.97 11.86
CA GLY A 176 17.46 1.37 12.39
C GLY A 176 17.72 2.88 12.33
N GLY A 177 16.71 3.67 11.99
CA GLY A 177 16.77 5.12 11.99
C GLY A 177 17.41 5.72 10.74
N ARG A 178 17.93 6.94 10.88
CA ARG A 178 18.34 7.81 9.77
C ARG A 178 19.43 7.20 8.89
N ASP A 179 20.48 6.65 9.47
CA ASP A 179 21.65 6.23 8.70
C ASP A 179 21.40 4.95 7.89
N PRO A 180 20.84 3.87 8.46
CA PRO A 180 20.44 2.69 7.69
C PRO A 180 19.43 3.03 6.60
N PHE A 181 18.46 3.90 6.91
CA PHE A 181 17.48 4.37 5.94
C PHE A 181 18.13 5.09 4.75
N ASN A 182 19.01 6.06 5.01
CA ASN A 182 19.69 6.80 3.95
C ASN A 182 20.62 5.90 3.12
N ALA A 183 21.25 4.89 3.76
CA ALA A 183 22.05 3.91 3.05
C ALA A 183 21.20 3.10 2.06
N LEU A 184 20.04 2.60 2.50
CA LEU A 184 19.10 1.89 1.62
C LEU A 184 18.60 2.81 0.49
N VAL A 185 18.24 4.06 0.78
CA VAL A 185 17.82 5.00 -0.25
C VAL A 185 18.92 5.20 -1.30
N ARG A 186 20.19 5.34 -0.90
CA ARG A 186 21.31 5.45 -1.86
C ARG A 186 21.45 4.20 -2.70
N GLU A 187 21.39 3.02 -2.09
CA GLU A 187 21.45 1.73 -2.79
C GLU A 187 20.34 1.61 -3.85
N LEU A 188 19.11 2.02 -3.51
CA LEU A 188 17.97 1.96 -4.43
C LEU A 188 18.02 3.01 -5.56
N LEU A 189 18.82 4.07 -5.39
CA LEU A 189 19.00 5.13 -6.38
C LEU A 189 20.24 4.94 -7.24
N ASP A 190 21.18 4.06 -6.84
CA ASP A 190 22.36 3.66 -7.61
C ASP A 190 21.99 2.69 -8.74
N VAL A 191 20.88 3.00 -9.42
CA VAL A 191 20.45 2.33 -10.64
C VAL A 191 21.21 2.96 -11.79
N ASP A 192 21.91 2.15 -12.58
CA ASP A 192 22.47 2.59 -13.84
C ASP A 192 21.33 2.93 -14.81
N TYR A 193 20.98 4.21 -14.85
CA TYR A 193 19.94 4.73 -15.74
C TYR A 193 20.31 4.58 -17.21
N PHE A 194 21.58 4.38 -17.58
CA PHE A 194 21.98 4.12 -18.96
C PHE A 194 21.55 2.72 -19.40
N ASP A 195 21.84 1.69 -18.60
CA ASP A 195 21.43 0.30 -18.87
C ASP A 195 19.90 0.11 -18.78
N ALA A 196 19.24 0.79 -17.83
CA ALA A 196 17.79 0.74 -17.71
C ALA A 196 17.05 1.40 -18.90
N TRP A 197 17.71 2.31 -19.63
CA TRP A 197 17.14 3.00 -20.79
C TRP A 197 17.43 2.28 -22.12
N LEU A 198 18.49 1.48 -22.19
CA LEU A 198 18.82 0.64 -23.34
C LEU A 198 17.99 -0.65 -23.44
N MET A 199 17.31 -1.06 -22.36
CA MET A 199 16.46 -2.26 -22.31
C MET A 199 14.95 -1.98 -22.51
N ILE A 200 14.57 -0.78 -22.96
CA ILE A 200 13.22 -0.42 -23.42
C ILE A 200 13.27 -0.17 -24.93
#